data_AF-A0A2M8NEF7-F1
#
_entry.id   AF-A0A2M8NEF7-F1
#
_cell.length_a   1.000
_cell.length_b   1.000
_cell.length_c   1.000
_cell.angle_alpha   90.00
_cell.angle_beta   90.00
_cell.angle_gamma   90.00
#
_symmetry.space_group_name_H-M   'P 1'
#
loop_
_entity.id
_entity.type
_entity.pdbx_description
1 polymer ?
#
loop_
_entity_poly.entity_id
_entity_poly.type
_entity_poly.pdbx_seq_one_letter_code
_entity_poly.pdbx_strand_id
1 'polypeptide(L)'
;ENQTLRVLMVTEGTYPFYWGGVSTWCHLLLGDMSEIDFSLLSIVGDPGAKTRFDLPPNVRDFIVVPIWRVREALEARRDMPLMNLIRRKLRTSEAVVTRAFLPS
;
A
#
# COMPACT_ATOMS: atom_id res chain seq x y z
N GLU A 1 30.32 -6.90 1.78
CA GLU A 1 29.11 -6.22 2.28
C GLU A 1 28.11 -7.29 2.70
N ASN A 2 27.61 -7.23 3.93
CA ASN A 2 26.57 -8.17 4.36
C ASN A 2 25.24 -7.64 3.81
N GLN A 3 24.64 -8.35 2.86
CA GLN A 3 23.37 -7.93 2.27
C GLN A 3 22.23 -8.28 3.23
N THR A 4 21.52 -7.26 3.74
CA THR A 4 20.29 -7.45 4.50
C THR A 4 19.19 -7.96 3.57
N LEU A 5 18.53 -9.05 3.95
CA LEU A 5 17.41 -9.62 3.21
C LEU A 5 16.23 -8.63 3.22
N ARG A 6 15.59 -8.43 2.05
CA ARG A 6 14.38 -7.60 1.91
C ARG A 6 13.20 -8.44 1.48
N VAL A 7 12.09 -8.37 2.21
CA VAL A 7 10.91 -9.20 1.99
C VAL A 7 9.65 -8.33 1.90
N LEU A 8 8.81 -8.60 0.89
CA LEU A 8 7.47 -8.04 0.80
C LEU A 8 6.47 -9.01 1.46
N MET A 9 5.83 -8.58 2.54
CA MET A 9 4.68 -9.28 3.12
C MET A 9 3.40 -8.68 2.55
N VAL A 10 2.57 -9.51 1.93
CA VAL A 10 1.26 -9.12 1.39
C VAL A 10 0.16 -9.73 2.25
N THR A 11 -0.78 -8.90 2.69
CA THR A 11 -1.93 -9.32 3.49
C THR A 11 -3.23 -8.79 2.90
N GLU A 12 -4.29 -9.58 2.94
CA GLU A 12 -5.63 -9.17 2.52
C GLU A 12 -6.59 -9.34 3.70
N GLY A 13 -7.37 -8.30 4.02
CA GLY A 13 -8.43 -8.38 5.03
C GLY A 13 -7.96 -8.78 6.44
N THR A 14 -6.67 -8.65 6.74
CA THR A 14 -6.03 -9.17 7.97
C THR A 14 -5.08 -8.15 8.58
N TYR A 15 -3.78 -8.44 8.68
CA TYR A 15 -2.79 -7.59 9.33
C TYR A 15 -2.56 -6.30 8.55
N PRO A 16 -2.36 -5.13 9.18
CA PRO A 16 -2.44 -4.86 10.62
C PRO A 16 -3.81 -4.28 11.05
N PHE A 17 -4.87 -4.50 10.27
CA PHE A 17 -6.16 -3.79 10.44
C PHE A 17 -7.21 -4.58 11.22
N TYR A 18 -7.16 -5.91 11.16
CA TYR A 18 -8.15 -6.79 11.78
C TYR A 18 -7.49 -7.77 12.75
N TRP A 19 -8.16 -8.06 13.87
CA TRP A 19 -7.74 -9.09 14.80
C TRP A 19 -7.99 -10.49 14.23
N GLY A 20 -7.14 -11.44 14.56
CA GLY A 20 -7.29 -12.84 14.17
C GLY A 20 -5.96 -13.58 14.21
N GLY A 21 -6.01 -14.92 14.12
CA GLY A 21 -4.81 -15.75 14.20
C GLY A 21 -3.74 -15.40 13.17
N VAL A 22 -4.16 -15.13 11.92
CA VAL A 22 -3.25 -14.72 10.84
C VAL A 22 -2.56 -13.40 11.17
N SER A 23 -3.31 -12.40 11.64
CA SER A 23 -2.74 -11.11 12.00
C SER A 23 -1.77 -11.19 13.17
N THR A 24 -2.12 -11.96 14.21
CA THR A 24 -1.23 -12.21 15.34
C THR A 24 0.04 -12.91 14.90
N TRP A 25 -0.07 -13.93 14.04
CA TRP A 25 1.10 -14.63 13.51
C TRP A 25 1.99 -13.72 12.66
N CYS A 26 1.41 -12.92 11.76
CA CYS A 26 2.16 -11.92 10.99
C CYS A 26 2.90 -10.94 11.90
N HIS A 27 2.25 -10.46 12.96
CA HIS A 27 2.85 -9.52 13.91
C HIS A 27 4.07 -10.14 14.62
N LEU A 28 3.92 -11.36 15.12
CA LEU A 28 5.01 -12.10 15.76
C LEU A 28 6.13 -12.40 14.78
N LEU A 29 5.82 -12.88 13.57
CA LEU A 29 6.82 -13.19 12.54
C LEU A 29 7.68 -11.97 12.19
N LEU A 30 7.05 -10.81 11.99
CA LEU A 30 7.77 -9.57 11.69
C LEU A 30 8.65 -9.14 12.87
N GLY A 31 8.16 -9.27 14.10
CA GLY A 31 8.92 -8.92 15.30
C GLY A 31 10.10 -9.85 15.59
N ASP A 32 9.91 -11.15 15.40
CA ASP A 32 10.92 -12.17 15.69
C ASP A 32 12.06 -12.18 14.65
N MET A 33 11.82 -11.66 13.44
CA MET A 33 12.80 -11.57 12.34
C MET A 33 13.40 -10.16 12.20
N SER A 34 13.94 -9.63 13.30
CA SER A 34 14.46 -8.26 13.39
C SER A 34 15.60 -7.93 12.41
N GLU A 35 16.29 -8.95 11.89
CA GLU A 35 17.39 -8.87 10.94
C GLU A 35 16.94 -8.75 9.47
N ILE A 36 15.63 -8.89 9.19
CA ILE A 36 15.05 -8.77 7.85
C ILE A 36 14.33 -7.43 7.73
N ASP A 37 14.59 -6.71 6.64
CA ASP A 37 13.82 -5.51 6.30
C ASP A 37 12.54 -5.89 5.56
N PHE A 38 11.39 -5.55 6.13
CA PHE A 38 10.09 -5.85 5.54
C PHE A 38 9.45 -4.62 4.89
N SER A 39 8.85 -4.83 3.72
CA SER A 39 7.80 -3.96 3.20
C SER A 39 6.47 -4.66 3.43
N LEU A 40 5.49 -3.96 4.00
CA LEU A 40 4.16 -4.48 4.26
C LEU A 40 3.16 -3.87 3.29
N LEU A 41 2.50 -4.71 2.48
CA LEU A 41 1.39 -4.31 1.62
C LEU A 41 0.11 -4.93 2.15
N SER A 42 -0.81 -4.09 2.61
CA SER A 42 -2.08 -4.51 3.18
C SER A 42 -3.25 -4.07 2.30
N ILE A 43 -3.93 -5.06 1.73
CA ILE A 43 -5.15 -4.90 0.96
C ILE A 43 -6.33 -4.86 1.95
N VAL A 44 -7.06 -3.74 1.97
CA VAL A 44 -8.13 -3.50 2.94
C VAL A 44 -9.45 -3.17 2.26
N GLY A 45 -10.54 -3.74 2.78
CA GLY A 45 -11.87 -3.40 2.30
C GLY A 45 -12.25 -1.97 2.67
N ASP A 46 -12.11 -1.61 3.94
CA ASP A 46 -12.46 -0.29 4.44
C ASP A 46 -11.25 0.67 4.39
N PRO A 47 -11.28 1.75 3.57
CA PRO A 47 -10.21 2.76 3.56
C PRO A 47 -10.11 3.55 4.87
N GLY A 48 -11.16 3.54 5.71
CA GLY A 48 -11.17 4.17 7.03
C GLY A 48 -10.62 3.29 8.14
N ALA A 49 -10.21 2.05 7.84
CA ALA A 49 -9.67 1.14 8.83
C ALA A 49 -8.41 1.73 9.48
N LYS A 50 -8.35 1.66 10.81
CA LYS A 50 -7.17 2.05 11.59
C LYS A 50 -6.34 0.81 11.90
N THR A 51 -5.02 0.98 11.94
CA THR A 51 -4.11 -0.06 12.38
C THR A 51 -4.43 -0.45 13.82
N ARG A 52 -4.46 -1.75 14.11
CA ARG A 52 -4.70 -2.31 15.44
C ARG A 52 -3.42 -2.86 16.08
N PHE A 53 -2.36 -2.95 15.31
CA PHE A 53 -1.03 -3.40 15.73
C PHE A 53 -0.03 -2.28 15.50
N ASP A 54 0.91 -2.11 16.43
CA ASP A 54 2.07 -1.26 16.24
C ASP A 54 3.09 -2.01 15.36
N LEU A 55 3.49 -1.41 14.24
CA LEU A 55 4.39 -2.10 13.32
C LEU A 55 5.81 -2.18 13.91
N PRO A 56 6.46 -3.37 13.87
CA PRO A 56 7.86 -3.50 14.26
C PRO A 56 8.79 -2.56 13.48
N PRO A 57 9.92 -2.13 14.06
CA PRO A 57 10.81 -1.13 13.46
C PRO A 57 11.52 -1.61 12.17
N ASN A 58 11.57 -2.93 11.95
CA ASN A 58 12.08 -3.54 10.72
C ASN A 58 11.06 -3.53 9.56
N VAL A 59 9.83 -3.05 9.78
CA VAL A 59 8.90 -2.72 8.69
C VAL A 59 9.24 -1.33 8.14
N ARG A 60 9.93 -1.30 7.00
CA ARG A 60 10.46 -0.08 6.39
C ARG A 60 9.42 0.68 5.57
N ASP A 61 8.53 -0.06 4.91
CA ASP A 61 7.47 0.50 4.09
C ASP A 61 6.13 -0.09 4.52
N PHE A 62 5.11 0.76 4.61
CA PHE A 62 3.73 0.33 4.85
C PHE A 62 2.80 0.91 3.79
N ILE A 63 2.32 0.04 2.91
CA ILE A 63 1.48 0.36 1.76
C ILE A 63 0.08 -0.17 2.05
N VAL A 64 -0.91 0.71 2.00
CA VAL A 64 -2.31 0.35 2.20
C VAL A 64 -3.04 0.48 0.88
N VAL A 65 -3.64 -0.61 0.41
CA VAL A 65 -4.39 -0.66 -0.85
C VAL A 65 -5.86 -0.87 -0.52
N PRO A 66 -6.71 0.18 -0.57
CA PRO A 66 -8.13 0.01 -0.36
C PRO A 66 -8.79 -0.54 -1.62
N ILE A 67 -9.58 -1.61 -1.47
CA ILE A 67 -10.30 -2.23 -2.60
C ILE A 67 -11.66 -1.57 -2.84
N TRP A 68 -12.25 -0.95 -1.82
CA TRP A 68 -13.52 -0.24 -1.93
C TRP A 68 -13.36 1.26 -1.69
N ARG A 69 -14.26 2.05 -2.30
CA ARG A 69 -14.32 3.54 -2.26
C ARG A 69 -13.19 4.30 -2.95
N VAL A 70 -12.24 3.62 -3.58
CA VAL A 70 -11.21 4.24 -4.43
C VAL A 70 -11.67 4.07 -5.87
N ARG A 71 -11.83 5.17 -6.62
CA ARG A 71 -12.22 5.09 -8.04
C ARG A 71 -11.03 4.75 -8.93
N GLU A 72 -9.83 5.16 -8.51
CA GLU A 72 -8.57 4.94 -9.25
C GLU A 72 -7.40 4.72 -8.29
N ALA A 73 -6.45 3.84 -8.65
CA ALA A 73 -5.29 3.52 -7.82
C ALA A 73 -4.47 4.75 -7.35
N LEU A 74 -4.48 5.84 -8.13
CA LEU A 74 -3.82 7.10 -7.76
C LEU A 74 -4.46 7.82 -6.58
N GLU A 75 -5.74 7.58 -6.28
CA GLU A 75 -6.44 8.14 -5.11
C GLU A 75 -5.98 7.48 -3.81
N ALA A 76 -5.40 6.27 -3.89
CA ALA A 76 -4.83 5.58 -2.73
C ALA A 76 -3.39 6.04 -2.40
N ARG A 77 -2.75 6.84 -3.28
CA ARG A 77 -1.40 7.36 -3.06
C ARG A 77 -1.39 8.46 -2.02
N ARG A 78 -0.81 8.19 -0.85
CA ARG A 78 -0.68 9.16 0.25
C ARG A 78 0.25 10.33 -0.05
N ASP A 79 1.19 10.16 -0.99
CA ASP A 79 2.19 11.18 -1.35
C ASP A 79 1.70 12.17 -2.42
N MET A 80 0.45 12.01 -2.90
CA MET A 80 -0.14 12.90 -3.90
C MET A 80 -1.36 13.64 -3.35
N PRO A 81 -1.29 14.96 -3.17
CA PRO A 81 -2.46 15.77 -2.84
C PRO A 81 -3.59 15.58 -3.86
N LEU A 82 -4.84 15.50 -3.39
CA LEU A 82 -6.02 15.33 -4.27
C LEU A 82 -6.07 16.39 -5.38
N MET A 83 -5.71 17.64 -5.08
CA MET A 83 -5.65 18.70 -6.07
C MET A 83 -4.66 18.44 -7.21
N ASN A 84 -3.55 17.77 -6.94
CA ASN A 84 -2.60 17.39 -7.99
C ASN A 84 -3.18 16.30 -8.89
N LEU A 85 -3.93 15.35 -8.31
CA LEU A 85 -4.64 14.35 -9.09
C LEU A 85 -5.71 15.00 -9.97
N ILE A 86 -6.52 15.90 -9.41
CA ILE A 86 -7.55 16.64 -10.15
C ILE A 86 -6.91 17.44 -11.30
N ARG A 87 -5.85 18.21 -11.02
CA ARG A 87 -5.13 18.98 -12.05
C ARG A 87 -4.58 18.09 -13.16
N ARG A 88 -4.05 16.92 -12.83
CA ARG A 88 -3.59 15.94 -13.83
C ARG A 88 -4.74 15.47 -14.70
N LYS A 89 -5.88 15.10 -14.11
CA LYS A 89 -7.08 14.69 -14.86
C LYS A 89 -7.58 15.78 -15.80
N LEU A 90 -7.70 17.02 -15.30
CA LEU A 90 -8.16 18.16 -16.10
C LEU A 90 -7.22 18.47 -17.27
N ARG A 91 -5.92 18.19 -17.14
CA ARG A 91 -4.93 18.41 -18.21
C ARG A 91 -4.87 17.27 -19.23
N THR A 92 -5.41 16.09 -18.92
CA THR A 92 -5.43 14.95 -19.81
C THR A 92 -6.67 15.03 -20.70
N SER A 93 -6.55 15.72 -21.84
CA SER A 93 -7.60 15.72 -22.86
C SER A 93 -7.56 14.44 -23.70
N GLU A 94 -8.68 14.11 -24.34
CA GLU A 94 -8.77 12.96 -25.25
C GLU A 94 -7.69 13.01 -26.34
N ALA A 95 -7.43 14.19 -26.91
CA ALA A 95 -6.35 14.39 -27.89
C ALA A 95 -4.95 14.03 -27.35
N VAL A 96 -4.67 14.31 -26.06
CA VAL A 96 -3.42 13.90 -25.41
C VAL A 96 -3.37 12.39 -25.27
N VAL A 97 -4.49 11.75 -24.92
CA VAL A 97 -4.59 10.28 -24.79
C VAL A 97 -4.33 9.61 -26.14
N THR A 98 -5.03 10.03 -27.19
CA THR A 98 -4.88 9.46 -28.54
C THR A 98 -3.46 9.63 -29.04
N ARG A 99 -2.87 10.82 -28.91
CA ARG A 99 -1.52 11.10 -29.42
C ARG A 99 -0.43 10.34 -28.68
N ALA A 100 -0.53 10.20 -27.35
CA ALA A 100 0.58 9.72 -26.53
C ALA A 100 0.46 8.25 -26.12
N PHE A 101 -0.74 7.65 -26.18
CA PHE A 101 -0.99 6.32 -25.62
C PHE A 101 -1.68 5.35 -26.56
N LEU A 102 -2.35 5.81 -27.63
CA LEU A 102 -2.89 4.89 -28.64
C LEU A 102 -1.85 4.67 -29.75
N PRO A 103 -1.71 3.43 -30.26
CA PRO A 103 -0.90 3.18 -31.44
C PRO A 103 -1.45 3.96 -32.64
N SER A 104 -0.54 4.50 -33.46
CA SER A 104 -0.85 5.21 -34.70
C SER A 104 -1.39 4.32 -35.79
#